data_AF-A0A4Q1KHX6-F1
#
_entry.id   AF-A0A4Q1KHX6-F1
#
_cell.length_a   1.000
_cell.length_b   1.000
_cell.length_c   1.000
_cell.angle_alpha   90.00
_cell.angle_beta   90.00
_cell.angle_gamma   90.00
#
_symmetry.space_group_name_H-M   'P 1'
#
loop_
_entity.id
_entity.type
_entity.pdbx_description
1 polymer ?
#
loop_
_entity_poly.entity_id
_entity_poly.type
_entity_poly.pdbx_seq_one_letter_code
_entity_poly.pdbx_strand_id
1 'polypeptide(L)'
;MPKFVTPRAVVFGAVGDDPTFVDASNPLPIVDTNSAESLTALENIEALMGTPATSLPPFELGKVGRYSRKIIDISSSAEVAQIAAVAGQTIRVHYFRLITPVAANELAVWNGPVSDAAQLDLLNFSGAGAGFREFNEADPLWITGSNKGLVFKPTGSARITGLLLYTQSA
;
A
#
# COMPACT_ATOMS: atom_id res chain seq x y z
N MET A 1 36.89 21.21 -45.63
CA MET A 1 35.99 20.08 -45.27
C MET A 1 35.73 20.16 -43.78
N PRO A 2 34.48 20.17 -43.29
CA PRO A 2 34.22 20.16 -41.86
C PRO A 2 34.63 18.80 -41.30
N LYS A 3 35.38 18.78 -40.18
CA LYS A 3 35.66 17.56 -39.44
C LYS A 3 34.34 17.07 -38.85
N PHE A 4 33.86 15.91 -39.29
CA PHE A 4 32.77 15.21 -38.62
C PHE A 4 33.23 14.85 -37.20
N VAL A 5 32.75 15.60 -36.21
CA VAL A 5 32.89 15.21 -34.81
C VAL A 5 31.80 14.19 -34.55
N THR A 6 32.19 12.94 -34.30
CA THR A 6 31.26 11.88 -33.88
C THR A 6 30.56 12.30 -32.59
N PRO A 7 29.23 12.12 -32.47
CA PRO A 7 28.50 12.51 -31.26
C PRO A 7 28.97 11.65 -30.09
N ARG A 8 29.47 12.31 -29.03
CA ARG A 8 29.82 11.68 -27.75
C ARG A 8 28.55 11.60 -26.90
N ALA A 9 28.17 10.40 -26.47
CA ALA A 9 27.10 10.23 -25.49
C ALA A 9 27.64 10.55 -24.09
N VAL A 10 26.91 11.37 -23.34
CA VAL A 10 27.19 11.67 -21.93
C VAL A 10 26.32 10.74 -21.10
N VAL A 11 26.93 9.97 -20.19
CA VAL A 11 26.22 9.10 -19.25
C VAL A 11 26.58 9.56 -17.83
N PHE A 12 25.58 9.74 -16.98
CA PHE A 12 25.78 10.06 -15.57
C PHE A 12 25.92 8.74 -14.79
N GLY A 13 27.11 8.49 -14.24
CA GLY A 13 27.38 7.34 -13.40
C GLY A 13 26.83 7.51 -11.98
N ALA A 14 26.51 6.41 -11.31
CA ALA A 14 25.89 6.39 -9.98
C ALA A 14 26.82 6.78 -8.80
N VAL A 15 28.03 7.31 -9.06
CA VAL A 15 28.97 7.71 -7.99
C VAL A 15 29.69 8.99 -8.39
N GLY A 16 29.20 10.13 -7.88
CA GLY A 16 29.81 11.46 -8.04
C GLY A 16 29.46 12.16 -9.35
N ASP A 17 29.06 13.44 -9.24
CA ASP A 17 28.52 14.31 -10.30
C ASP A 17 29.46 14.64 -11.48
N ASP A 18 30.44 13.81 -11.81
CA ASP A 18 31.31 14.00 -12.98
C ASP A 18 30.78 13.22 -14.20
N PRO A 19 30.43 13.90 -15.31
CA PRO A 19 30.05 13.23 -16.54
C PRO A 19 31.27 12.50 -17.12
N THR A 20 31.21 11.17 -17.17
CA THR A 20 32.22 10.36 -17.84
C THR A 20 31.88 10.24 -19.33
N PHE A 21 32.84 10.58 -20.18
CA PHE A 21 32.70 10.46 -21.63
C PHE A 21 33.04 9.04 -22.06
N VAL A 22 32.09 8.35 -22.69
CA VAL A 22 32.30 7.02 -23.27
C VAL A 22 32.96 7.18 -24.64
N ASP A 23 34.11 6.55 -24.85
CA ASP A 23 34.77 6.47 -26.17
C ASP A 23 35.36 5.07 -26.43
N ALA A 24 35.95 4.87 -27.61
CA ALA A 24 36.50 3.58 -28.01
C ALA A 24 37.64 3.05 -27.11
N SER A 25 38.27 3.92 -26.31
CA SER A 25 39.30 3.56 -25.33
C SER A 25 38.73 3.28 -23.93
N ASN A 26 37.46 3.60 -23.68
CA ASN A 26 36.77 3.35 -22.42
C ASN A 26 35.31 2.90 -22.68
N PRO A 27 35.11 1.64 -23.12
CA PRO A 27 33.78 1.12 -23.43
C PRO A 27 32.90 1.00 -22.18
N LEU A 28 31.58 1.10 -22.37
CA LEU A 28 30.63 0.80 -21.29
C LEU A 28 30.93 -0.59 -20.71
N PRO A 29 30.81 -0.77 -19.38
CA PRO A 29 30.89 -2.11 -18.80
C PRO A 29 29.82 -2.97 -19.48
N ILE A 30 30.28 -4.00 -20.19
CA ILE A 30 29.39 -5.00 -20.79
C ILE A 30 28.77 -5.75 -19.62
N VAL A 31 27.50 -5.51 -19.36
CA VAL A 31 26.70 -6.36 -18.49
C VAL A 31 26.56 -7.69 -19.22
N ASP A 32 27.32 -8.69 -18.81
CA ASP A 32 27.22 -10.04 -19.36
C ASP A 32 25.94 -10.69 -18.86
N THR A 33 24.85 -10.48 -19.59
CA THR A 33 23.53 -11.06 -19.34
C THR A 33 23.53 -12.59 -19.48
N ASN A 34 24.63 -13.21 -19.93
CA ASN A 34 24.79 -14.65 -20.05
C ASN A 34 25.72 -15.24 -18.98
N SER A 35 26.22 -14.42 -18.05
CA SER A 35 26.97 -14.94 -16.91
C SER A 35 26.06 -15.83 -16.06
N ALA A 36 26.58 -17.00 -15.66
CA ALA A 36 25.84 -17.96 -14.85
C ALA A 36 25.28 -17.33 -13.56
N GLU A 37 25.97 -16.34 -13.01
CA GLU A 37 25.53 -15.57 -11.83
C GLU A 37 24.29 -14.70 -12.13
N SER A 38 24.23 -14.05 -13.30
CA SER A 38 23.07 -13.25 -13.71
C SER A 38 21.85 -14.12 -14.00
N LEU A 39 22.05 -15.27 -14.64
CA LEU A 39 21.00 -16.26 -14.89
C LEU A 39 20.46 -16.87 -13.58
N THR A 40 21.36 -17.20 -12.64
CA THR A 40 20.97 -17.69 -11.31
C THR A 40 20.20 -16.62 -10.52
N ALA A 41 20.58 -15.36 -10.64
CA ALA A 41 19.86 -14.25 -10.00
C ALA A 41 18.46 -14.05 -10.59
N LEU A 42 18.32 -14.14 -11.92
CA LEU A 42 17.02 -14.08 -12.61
C LEU A 42 16.12 -15.27 -12.25
N GLU A 43 16.64 -16.48 -12.24
CA GLU A 43 15.91 -17.69 -11.82
C GLU A 43 15.45 -17.60 -10.36
N ASN A 44 16.27 -17.04 -9.47
CA ASN A 44 15.89 -16.80 -8.08
C ASN A 44 14.77 -15.76 -7.94
N ILE A 45 14.79 -14.70 -8.76
CA ILE A 45 13.73 -13.68 -8.76
C ILE A 45 12.42 -14.26 -9.31
N GLU A 46 12.47 -15.02 -10.41
CA GLU A 46 11.29 -15.71 -10.94
C GLU A 46 10.73 -16.74 -9.95
N ALA A 47 11.59 -17.47 -9.23
CA ALA A 47 11.18 -18.36 -8.16
C ALA A 47 10.53 -17.60 -6.97
N LEU A 48 11.08 -16.45 -6.58
CA LEU A 48 10.53 -15.59 -5.53
C LEU A 48 9.21 -14.92 -5.95
N MET A 49 9.05 -14.54 -7.21
CA MET A 49 7.82 -13.96 -7.75
C MET A 49 6.74 -15.02 -8.05
N GLY A 50 7.15 -16.25 -8.38
CA GLY A 50 6.26 -17.38 -8.66
C GLY A 50 5.75 -18.10 -7.42
N THR A 51 6.36 -17.88 -6.25
CA THR A 51 5.90 -18.47 -4.99
C THR A 51 4.92 -17.50 -4.30
N PRO A 52 3.61 -17.82 -4.22
CA PRO A 52 2.68 -16.99 -3.46
C PRO A 52 3.16 -16.93 -2.01
N ALA A 53 3.18 -15.74 -1.40
CA ALA A 53 3.50 -15.60 0.01
C ALA A 53 2.46 -16.39 0.84
N THR A 54 2.81 -17.62 1.24
CA THR A 54 1.94 -18.53 2.00
C THR A 54 1.82 -18.18 3.47
N SER A 55 2.69 -17.28 3.96
CA SER A 55 2.60 -16.76 5.31
C SER A 55 2.86 -15.27 5.33
N LEU A 56 2.14 -14.61 6.21
CA LEU A 56 2.27 -13.19 6.44
C LEU A 56 3.52 -12.96 7.29
N PRO A 57 4.34 -11.94 6.99
CA PRO A 57 5.41 -11.57 7.90
C PRO A 57 4.82 -11.37 9.31
N PRO A 58 5.41 -11.98 10.35
CA PRO A 58 4.90 -11.86 11.71
C PRO A 58 4.95 -10.40 12.15
N PHE A 59 3.85 -9.92 12.72
CA PHE A 59 3.79 -8.59 13.33
C PHE A 59 4.79 -8.49 14.49
N GLU A 60 5.43 -7.34 14.67
CA GLU A 60 6.05 -6.99 15.95
C GLU A 60 4.95 -6.87 17.02
N LEU A 61 4.70 -7.98 17.71
CA LEU A 61 3.66 -8.15 18.74
C LEU A 61 3.70 -7.07 19.85
N GLY A 62 4.85 -6.41 20.06
CA GLY A 62 5.02 -5.36 21.07
C GLY A 62 4.28 -4.05 20.80
N LYS A 63 3.94 -3.73 19.54
CA LYS A 63 3.30 -2.45 19.19
C LYS A 63 1.76 -2.47 19.27
N VAL A 64 1.14 -3.63 19.46
CA VAL A 64 -0.32 -3.82 19.28
C VAL A 64 -1.12 -3.77 20.59
N GLY A 65 -0.48 -3.90 21.76
CA GLY A 65 -1.16 -4.10 23.04
C GLY A 65 -2.11 -2.97 23.51
N ARG A 66 -1.95 -1.76 22.99
CA ARG A 66 -2.82 -0.61 23.29
C ARG A 66 -3.92 -0.35 22.25
N TYR A 67 -3.92 -1.09 21.14
CA TYR A 67 -4.85 -0.88 20.05
C TYR A 67 -6.01 -1.85 20.14
N SER A 68 -7.20 -1.31 19.87
CA SER A 68 -8.38 -2.12 19.64
C SER A 68 -8.37 -2.66 18.21
N ARG A 69 -9.02 -3.80 18.03
CA ARG A 69 -9.11 -4.51 16.75
C ARG A 69 -10.55 -4.48 16.24
N LYS A 70 -10.73 -4.16 14.95
CA LYS A 70 -12.00 -4.36 14.24
C LYS A 70 -11.77 -5.27 13.05
N ILE A 71 -12.55 -6.35 12.98
CA ILE A 71 -12.66 -7.15 11.77
C ILE A 71 -13.72 -6.48 10.90
N ILE A 72 -13.35 -6.19 9.64
CA ILE A 72 -14.27 -5.82 8.59
C ILE A 72 -14.63 -7.10 7.87
N ASP A 73 -15.91 -7.41 7.80
CA ASP A 73 -16.45 -8.52 7.01
C ASP A 73 -17.75 -8.01 6.40
N ILE A 74 -17.68 -7.66 5.12
CA ILE A 74 -18.78 -7.11 4.34
C ILE A 74 -19.01 -8.05 3.17
N SER A 75 -20.23 -8.54 3.04
CA SER A 75 -20.62 -9.55 2.06
C SER A 75 -21.56 -9.03 0.97
N SER A 76 -22.06 -7.81 1.11
CA SER A 76 -22.96 -7.17 0.14
C SER A 76 -22.90 -5.64 0.21
N SER A 77 -23.41 -4.95 -0.83
CA SER A 77 -23.45 -3.48 -0.91
C SER A 77 -24.41 -2.81 0.08
N ALA A 78 -25.34 -3.59 0.64
CA ALA A 78 -26.29 -3.12 1.65
C ALA A 78 -25.70 -3.11 3.06
N GLU A 79 -24.62 -3.88 3.28
CA GLU A 79 -24.00 -4.00 4.59
C GLU A 79 -23.12 -2.81 4.93
N VAL A 80 -23.01 -2.57 6.24
CA VAL A 80 -22.22 -1.50 6.81
C VAL A 80 -21.41 -2.07 7.96
N ALA A 81 -20.10 -1.88 7.94
CA ALA A 81 -19.26 -2.14 9.09
C ALA A 81 -19.01 -0.83 9.85
N GLN A 82 -19.15 -0.86 11.17
CA GLN A 82 -18.99 0.35 11.99
C GLN A 82 -18.15 0.11 13.24
N ILE A 83 -17.44 1.17 13.65
CA ILE A 83 -16.83 1.35 14.96
C ILE A 83 -17.58 2.48 15.64
N ALA A 84 -18.35 2.16 16.69
CA ALA A 84 -19.10 3.17 17.43
C ALA A 84 -18.16 4.01 18.30
N ALA A 85 -18.47 5.29 18.47
CA ALA A 85 -17.87 6.16 19.46
C ALA A 85 -18.87 6.41 20.58
N VAL A 86 -18.43 6.43 21.85
CA VAL A 86 -19.28 6.93 22.95
C VAL A 86 -19.06 8.44 23.16
N ALA A 87 -19.80 9.03 24.10
CA ALA A 87 -19.71 10.45 24.40
C ALA A 87 -18.27 10.88 24.74
N GLY A 88 -17.81 11.99 24.16
CA GLY A 88 -16.45 12.52 24.24
C GLY A 88 -15.46 11.88 23.27
N GLN A 89 -15.70 10.67 22.77
CA GLN A 89 -14.66 9.90 22.09
C GLN A 89 -14.45 10.28 20.63
N THR A 90 -13.18 10.17 20.21
CA THR A 90 -12.70 10.16 18.83
C THR A 90 -12.11 8.79 18.51
N ILE A 91 -12.23 8.35 17.26
CA ILE A 91 -11.63 7.11 16.75
C ILE A 91 -10.46 7.49 15.85
N ARG A 92 -9.31 6.83 16.04
CA ARG A 92 -8.12 7.01 15.21
C ARG A 92 -7.64 5.66 14.69
N VAL A 93 -7.67 5.48 13.38
CA VAL A 93 -7.20 4.25 12.72
C VAL A 93 -5.75 4.43 12.30
N HIS A 94 -4.88 3.53 12.74
CA HIS A 94 -3.43 3.61 12.49
C HIS A 94 -2.94 2.56 11.50
N TYR A 95 -3.80 1.58 11.19
CA TYR A 95 -3.49 0.50 10.26
C TYR A 95 -4.78 -0.10 9.72
N PHE A 96 -4.74 -0.44 8.43
CA PHE A 96 -5.70 -1.35 7.84
C PHE A 96 -5.02 -2.37 6.94
N ARG A 97 -5.70 -3.51 6.85
CA ARG A 97 -5.48 -4.46 5.77
C ARG A 97 -6.80 -5.08 5.38
N LEU A 98 -7.19 -4.87 4.14
CA LEU A 98 -8.44 -5.29 3.55
C LEU A 98 -8.15 -6.14 2.31
N ILE A 99 -8.98 -7.15 2.08
CA ILE A 99 -8.89 -8.07 0.97
C ILE A 99 -10.26 -8.09 0.31
N THR A 100 -10.26 -8.11 -1.01
CA THR A 100 -11.47 -8.25 -1.79
C THR A 100 -11.28 -9.30 -2.89
N PRO A 101 -12.12 -10.34 -2.95
CA PRO A 101 -12.06 -11.34 -4.03
C PRO A 101 -12.83 -10.93 -5.28
N VAL A 102 -13.50 -9.76 -5.28
CA VAL A 102 -14.34 -9.31 -6.39
C VAL A 102 -13.69 -8.09 -7.04
N ALA A 103 -13.68 -8.06 -8.36
CA ALA A 103 -13.11 -6.95 -9.13
C ALA A 103 -14.01 -5.70 -9.08
N ALA A 104 -13.37 -4.52 -9.07
CA ALA A 104 -14.02 -3.20 -9.07
C ALA A 104 -14.91 -2.93 -7.85
N ASN A 105 -14.32 -3.06 -6.66
CA ASN A 105 -14.97 -2.67 -5.42
C ASN A 105 -14.41 -1.34 -4.93
N GLU A 106 -15.29 -0.51 -4.38
CA GLU A 106 -14.88 0.68 -3.64
C GLU A 106 -15.47 0.61 -2.24
N LEU A 107 -14.67 1.01 -1.24
CA LEU A 107 -15.10 1.13 0.15
C LEU A 107 -15.01 2.58 0.57
N ALA A 108 -16.17 3.19 0.78
CA ALA A 108 -16.25 4.54 1.32
C ALA A 108 -16.14 4.50 2.84
N VAL A 109 -15.34 5.41 3.38
CA VAL A 109 -15.12 5.59 4.82
C VAL A 109 -15.73 6.92 5.24
N TRP A 110 -16.55 6.90 6.29
CA TRP A 110 -17.37 8.04 6.70
C TRP A 110 -17.14 8.41 8.17
N ASN A 111 -17.17 9.72 8.44
CA ASN A 111 -17.17 10.29 9.78
C ASN A 111 -18.61 10.45 10.31
N GLY A 112 -19.15 9.37 10.90
CA GLY A 112 -20.52 9.27 11.38
C GLY A 112 -21.42 8.40 10.49
N PRO A 113 -22.73 8.37 10.77
CA PRO A 113 -23.70 7.58 9.99
C PRO A 113 -23.81 8.09 8.55
N VAL A 114 -23.90 7.18 7.58
CA VAL A 114 -23.86 7.47 6.13
C VAL A 114 -24.86 8.54 5.67
N SER A 115 -26.02 8.65 6.33
CA SER A 115 -27.07 9.60 5.95
C SER A 115 -26.76 11.08 6.27
N ASP A 116 -25.76 11.37 7.10
CA ASP A 116 -25.42 12.73 7.57
C ASP A 116 -23.92 12.86 7.93
N ALA A 117 -23.05 12.16 7.18
CA ALA A 117 -21.62 12.09 7.45
C ALA A 117 -20.78 12.71 6.33
N ALA A 118 -19.65 13.29 6.72
CA ALA A 118 -18.60 13.65 5.77
C ALA A 118 -17.83 12.38 5.38
N GLN A 119 -17.62 12.16 4.08
CA GLN A 119 -16.75 11.11 3.59
C GLN A 119 -15.29 11.48 3.93
N LEU A 120 -14.59 10.57 4.59
CA LEU A 120 -13.17 10.72 4.91
C LEU A 120 -12.29 10.20 3.78
N ASP A 121 -12.68 9.09 3.16
CA ASP A 121 -11.86 8.40 2.17
C ASP A 121 -12.71 7.53 1.22
N LEU A 122 -12.16 7.19 0.07
CA LEU A 122 -12.67 6.20 -0.87
C LEU A 122 -11.55 5.25 -1.26
N LEU A 123 -11.59 4.03 -0.73
CA LEU A 123 -10.63 3.00 -1.10
C LEU A 123 -11.07 2.30 -2.38
N ASN A 124 -10.30 2.48 -3.45
CA ASN A 124 -10.54 1.82 -4.74
C ASN A 124 -9.67 0.57 -4.87
N PHE A 125 -10.31 -0.57 -5.13
CA PHE A 125 -9.64 -1.84 -5.42
C PHE A 125 -9.76 -2.11 -6.92
N SER A 126 -8.68 -1.88 -7.68
CA SER A 126 -8.62 -2.05 -9.15
C SER A 126 -8.57 -3.52 -9.58
N GLY A 127 -9.45 -4.36 -9.02
CA GLY A 127 -9.47 -5.80 -9.21
C GLY A 127 -9.68 -6.56 -7.89
N ALA A 128 -9.72 -7.89 -7.99
CA ALA A 128 -9.57 -8.73 -6.81
C ALA A 128 -8.15 -8.54 -6.27
N GLY A 129 -8.02 -8.23 -4.99
CA GLY A 129 -6.73 -7.86 -4.43
C GLY A 129 -6.79 -7.49 -2.96
N ALA A 130 -5.66 -7.00 -2.45
CA ALA A 130 -5.55 -6.53 -1.09
C ALA A 130 -5.14 -5.06 -1.07
N GLY A 131 -5.83 -4.28 -0.25
CA GLY A 131 -5.38 -2.95 0.15
C GLY A 131 -4.75 -3.05 1.52
N PHE A 132 -3.56 -2.51 1.69
CA PHE A 132 -2.94 -2.36 3.00
C PHE A 132 -2.31 -1.00 3.13
N ARG A 133 -2.28 -0.50 4.37
CA ARG A 133 -1.40 0.60 4.76
C ARG A 133 -0.52 0.11 5.89
N GLU A 134 0.74 0.51 5.83
CA GLU A 134 1.66 0.27 6.92
C GLU A 134 1.19 1.00 8.18
N PHE A 135 1.57 0.44 9.31
CA PHE A 135 1.18 0.98 10.60
C PHE A 135 1.94 2.30 10.86
N ASN A 136 1.20 3.37 11.12
CA ASN A 136 1.76 4.66 11.54
C ASN A 136 1.02 5.19 12.77
N GLU A 137 1.75 5.29 13.87
CA GLU A 137 1.19 5.82 15.11
C GLU A 137 1.05 7.34 15.10
N ALA A 138 2.05 8.05 14.58
CA ALA A 138 2.11 9.50 14.65
C ALA A 138 1.06 10.16 13.74
N ASP A 139 0.72 9.50 12.63
CA ASP A 139 -0.22 9.98 11.64
C ASP A 139 -1.33 8.94 11.41
N PRO A 140 -2.45 9.02 12.15
CA PRO A 140 -3.58 8.12 11.93
C PRO A 140 -4.21 8.39 10.55
N LEU A 141 -4.47 7.30 9.83
CA LEU A 141 -5.04 7.35 8.49
C LEU A 141 -6.43 8.00 8.46
N TRP A 142 -7.28 7.63 9.42
CA TRP A 142 -8.61 8.21 9.56
C TRP A 142 -8.83 8.62 11.00
N ILE A 143 -9.39 9.83 11.17
CA ILE A 143 -9.77 10.39 12.47
C ILE A 143 -11.22 10.83 12.38
N THR A 144 -12.05 10.41 13.34
CA THR A 144 -13.42 10.90 13.45
C THR A 144 -13.50 12.16 14.31
N GLY A 145 -14.59 12.91 14.14
CA GLY A 145 -14.97 13.95 15.10
C GLY A 145 -15.39 13.34 16.43
N SER A 146 -15.43 14.15 17.49
CA SER A 146 -15.94 13.69 18.78
C SER A 146 -17.40 13.24 18.65
N ASN A 147 -17.76 12.14 19.32
CA ASN A 147 -19.08 11.50 19.27
C ASN A 147 -19.46 10.92 17.90
N LYS A 148 -18.55 10.89 16.93
CA LYS A 148 -18.81 10.33 15.60
C LYS A 148 -18.15 8.96 15.47
N GLY A 149 -18.95 7.96 15.15
CA GLY A 149 -18.47 6.62 14.80
C GLY A 149 -17.76 6.62 13.44
N LEU A 150 -16.93 5.61 13.20
CA LEU A 150 -16.30 5.38 11.89
C LEU A 150 -17.10 4.33 11.14
N VAL A 151 -17.52 4.65 9.92
CA VAL A 151 -18.41 3.79 9.13
C VAL A 151 -17.76 3.43 7.79
N PHE A 152 -17.85 2.15 7.44
CA PHE A 152 -17.34 1.56 6.20
C PHE A 152 -18.50 1.01 5.41
N LYS A 153 -18.70 1.52 4.19
CA LYS A 153 -19.78 1.09 3.31
C LYS A 153 -19.29 0.92 1.87
N PRO A 154 -19.56 -0.22 1.22
CA PRO A 154 -19.25 -0.39 -0.19
C PRO A 154 -20.16 0.49 -1.07
N THR A 155 -19.62 0.99 -2.18
CA THR A 155 -20.42 1.76 -3.16
C THR A 155 -21.01 0.88 -4.27
N GLY A 156 -20.46 -0.31 -4.49
CA GLY A 156 -20.87 -1.27 -5.51
C GLY A 156 -20.91 -2.70 -4.99
N SER A 157 -20.71 -3.68 -5.89
CA SER A 157 -20.51 -5.09 -5.51
C SER A 157 -19.50 -5.18 -4.35
N ALA A 158 -19.76 -6.07 -3.40
CA ALA A 158 -18.98 -6.06 -2.18
C ALA A 158 -18.70 -7.45 -1.67
N ARG A 159 -17.42 -7.78 -1.62
CA ARG A 159 -16.90 -8.74 -0.65
C ARG A 159 -15.61 -8.15 -0.13
N ILE A 160 -15.61 -7.66 1.10
CA ILE A 160 -14.43 -7.02 1.70
C ILE A 160 -14.24 -7.61 3.08
N THR A 161 -13.10 -8.25 3.28
CA THR A 161 -12.72 -8.80 4.57
C THR A 161 -11.39 -8.21 5.01
N GLY A 162 -11.19 -8.05 6.31
CA GLY A 162 -9.90 -7.57 6.79
C GLY A 162 -9.88 -7.10 8.23
N LEU A 163 -8.82 -6.39 8.54
CA LEU A 163 -8.41 -6.01 9.88
C LEU A 163 -8.08 -4.53 9.95
N LEU A 164 -8.62 -3.86 10.97
CA LEU A 164 -8.25 -2.51 11.38
C LEU A 164 -7.67 -2.55 12.79
N LEU A 165 -6.66 -1.71 13.02
CA LEU A 165 -6.14 -1.40 14.36
C LEU A 165 -6.36 0.09 14.64
N TYR A 166 -6.99 0.37 15.77
CA TYR A 166 -7.44 1.72 16.11
C TYR A 166 -7.32 2.01 17.62
N THR A 167 -7.31 3.29 17.95
CA THR A 167 -7.49 3.78 19.32
C THR A 167 -8.80 4.53 19.46
N GLN A 168 -9.31 4.57 20.69
CA GLN A 168 -10.41 5.42 21.08
C GLN A 168 -9.93 6.30 22.23
N SER A 169 -10.09 7.61 22.09
CA SER A 169 -9.67 8.58 23.09
C SER A 169 -10.78 9.59 23.32
N ALA A 170 -11.08 9.86 24.59
CA ALA A 170 -11.95 10.96 25.01
C ALA A 170 -11.18 12.30 25.05
#